data_AF-A0A842JNG4-F1
#
_entry.id   AF-A0A842JNG4-F1
#
_cell.length_a   1.000
_cell.length_b   1.000
_cell.length_c   1.000
_cell.angle_alpha   90.00
_cell.angle_beta   90.00
_cell.angle_gamma   90.00
#
_symmetry.space_group_name_H-M   'P 1'
#
loop_
_entity.id
_entity.type
_entity.pdbx_description
1 polymer ?
#
loop_
_entity_poly.entity_id
_entity_poly.type
_entity_poly.pdbx_seq_one_letter_code
_entity_poly.pdbx_strand_id
1 'polypeptide(L)'
;MTAPTPCSIDPESWDLDAGSYRAGLDAQAECLRCPRLAACRREVAELTSAGTPPQSMIWAAVAYRHDGGAILTRRDLRAYYNRSEGQREANRGVAA
;
A
#
# COMPACT_ATOMS: atom_id res chain seq x y z
N MET A 1 10.48 -10.48 -23.00
CA MET A 1 9.57 -10.91 -21.91
C MET A 1 9.99 -10.15 -20.66
N THR A 2 9.18 -9.23 -20.15
CA THR A 2 9.48 -8.52 -18.89
C THR A 2 9.22 -9.50 -17.75
N ALA A 3 10.19 -9.70 -16.86
CA ALA A 3 10.00 -10.53 -15.67
C ALA A 3 8.84 -9.98 -14.82
N PRO A 4 8.03 -10.86 -14.17
CA PRO A 4 6.95 -10.43 -13.31
C PRO A 4 7.50 -9.59 -12.15
N THR A 5 6.81 -8.49 -11.84
CA THR A 5 7.16 -7.62 -10.73
C THR A 5 6.73 -8.23 -9.39
N PRO A 6 7.44 -8.00 -8.27
CA PRO A 6 7.05 -8.54 -6.96
C PRO A 6 5.59 -8.24 -6.59
N CYS A 7 5.12 -7.01 -6.87
CA CYS A 7 3.72 -6.61 -6.66
C CYS A 7 2.68 -7.41 -7.43
N SER A 8 3.04 -7.98 -8.58
CA SER A 8 2.13 -8.80 -9.40
C SER A 8 2.19 -10.29 -9.03
N ILE A 9 3.23 -10.71 -8.31
CA ILE A 9 3.39 -12.10 -7.85
C ILE A 9 2.57 -12.32 -6.58
N ASP A 10 2.65 -11.38 -5.64
CA ASP A 10 1.90 -11.40 -4.38
C ASP A 10 1.31 -10.01 -4.07
N PRO A 11 0.10 -9.73 -4.58
CA PRO A 11 -0.58 -8.46 -4.33
C PRO A 11 -0.99 -8.24 -2.87
N GLU A 12 -1.26 -9.32 -2.13
CA GLU A 12 -1.74 -9.24 -0.73
C GLU A 12 -0.66 -8.66 0.19
N SER A 13 0.61 -8.97 -0.07
CA SER A 13 1.73 -8.37 0.67
C SER A 13 1.73 -6.84 0.62
N TRP A 14 1.21 -6.23 -0.46
CA TRP A 14 1.13 -4.77 -0.65
C TRP A 14 -0.18 -4.13 -0.20
N ASP A 15 -1.12 -4.93 0.29
CA ASP A 15 -2.37 -4.46 0.85
C ASP A 15 -2.15 -3.89 2.27
N LEU A 16 -2.64 -2.67 2.51
CA LEU A 16 -2.49 -2.01 3.81
C LEU A 16 -3.40 -2.61 4.88
N ASP A 17 -4.48 -3.26 4.46
CA ASP A 17 -5.51 -3.86 5.29
C ASP A 17 -5.22 -5.34 5.60
N ALA A 18 -4.26 -5.97 4.93
CA ALA A 18 -3.69 -7.28 5.28
C ALA A 18 -2.39 -7.18 6.11
N GLY A 19 -1.56 -6.17 5.85
CA GLY A 19 -0.20 -6.09 6.39
C GLY A 19 -0.06 -5.49 7.81
N SER A 20 1.21 -5.43 8.24
CA SER A 20 1.70 -4.69 9.42
C SER A 20 2.56 -3.50 9.00
N TYR A 21 2.86 -2.58 9.93
CA TYR A 21 3.74 -1.45 9.65
C TYR A 21 5.11 -1.85 9.08
N ARG A 22 5.69 -2.94 9.59
CA ARG A 22 6.98 -3.44 9.09
C ARG A 22 6.86 -3.97 7.67
N ALA A 23 5.83 -4.77 7.39
CA ALA A 23 5.57 -5.27 6.04
C ALA A 23 5.37 -4.12 5.05
N GLY A 24 4.66 -3.07 5.44
CA GLY A 24 4.49 -1.87 4.63
C GLY A 24 5.80 -1.12 4.33
N LEU A 25 6.74 -1.06 5.28
CA LEU A 25 8.06 -0.47 5.02
C LEU A 25 8.89 -1.33 4.06
N ASP A 26 8.85 -2.65 4.24
CA ASP A 26 9.56 -3.60 3.37
C ASP A 26 9.01 -3.53 1.93
N ALA A 27 7.70 -3.43 1.78
CA ALA A 27 7.00 -3.19 0.52
C ALA A 27 7.43 -1.90 -0.19
N GLN A 28 7.49 -0.79 0.53
CA GLN A 28 7.97 0.49 -0.01
C GLN A 28 9.42 0.36 -0.47
N ALA A 29 10.28 -0.26 0.33
CA ALA A 29 11.69 -0.48 0.00
C ALA A 29 11.87 -1.40 -1.21
N GLU A 30 11.01 -2.40 -1.39
CA GLU A 30 11.01 -3.29 -2.56
C GLU A 30 10.57 -2.54 -3.82
N CYS A 31 9.51 -1.72 -3.73
CA CYS A 31 9.10 -0.84 -4.82
C CYS A 31 10.21 0.12 -5.25
N LEU A 32 10.99 0.67 -4.32
CA LEU A 32 12.11 1.56 -4.63
C LEU A 32 13.24 0.87 -5.41
N ARG A 33 13.36 -0.46 -5.28
CA ARG A 33 14.33 -1.29 -6.01
C ARG A 33 13.79 -1.81 -7.35
N CYS A 34 12.50 -1.61 -7.63
CA CYS A 34 11.86 -2.10 -8.84
C CYS A 34 12.32 -1.32 -10.10
N PRO A 35 12.82 -1.98 -11.16
CA PRO A 35 13.20 -1.30 -12.41
C PRO A 35 12.05 -0.55 -13.10
N ARG A 36 10.79 -0.93 -12.82
CA ARG A 36 9.60 -0.28 -13.37
C ARG A 36 9.10 0.92 -12.56
N LEU A 37 9.76 1.29 -11.47
CA LEU A 37 9.27 2.34 -10.54
C LEU A 37 8.86 3.64 -11.26
N ALA A 38 9.67 4.11 -12.22
CA ALA A 38 9.35 5.32 -12.98
C ALA A 38 8.07 5.17 -13.83
N ALA A 39 7.84 4.00 -14.42
CA ALA A 39 6.61 3.71 -15.16
C ALA A 39 5.41 3.62 -14.21
N CYS A 40 5.54 2.90 -13.09
CA CYS A 40 4.48 2.80 -12.09
C CYS A 40 4.07 4.16 -11.52
N ARG A 41 5.02 5.10 -11.34
CA ARG A 41 4.70 6.47 -10.91
C ARG A 41 3.84 7.22 -11.93
N ARG A 42 4.10 7.04 -13.24
CA ARG A 42 3.28 7.63 -14.30
C ARG A 42 1.88 7.02 -14.33
N GLU A 43 1.80 5.70 -14.26
CA GLU A 43 0.53 4.96 -14.20
C GLU A 43 -0.35 5.46 -13.03
N VAL A 44 0.24 5.68 -11.84
CA VAL A 44 -0.50 6.25 -10.70
C VAL A 44 -0.95 7.68 -10.96
N ALA A 45 -0.11 8.51 -11.57
CA ALA A 45 -0.47 9.89 -11.87
C ALA A 45 -1.64 9.95 -12.87
N GLU A 46 -1.66 9.06 -13.86
CA GLU A 46 -2.76 8.90 -14.83
C GLU A 46 -4.04 8.44 -14.13
N LEU A 47 -3.97 7.38 -13.32
CA LEU A 47 -5.09 6.87 -12.51
C LEU A 47 -5.67 7.95 -11.59
N THR A 48 -4.81 8.67 -10.88
CA THR A 48 -5.23 9.75 -9.97
C THR A 48 -5.89 10.88 -10.74
N SER A 49 -5.35 11.26 -11.90
CA SER A 49 -5.92 12.31 -12.76
C SER A 49 -7.28 11.90 -13.36
N ALA A 50 -7.48 10.60 -13.57
CA ALA A 50 -8.75 10.01 -14.00
C ALA A 50 -9.78 9.85 -12.86
N GLY A 51 -9.43 10.21 -11.62
CA GLY A 51 -10.31 10.08 -10.46
C GLY A 51 -10.37 8.67 -9.88
N THR A 52 -9.44 7.78 -10.25
CA THR A 52 -9.36 6.39 -9.78
C THR A 52 -8.01 6.10 -9.13
N PRO A 53 -7.61 6.83 -8.08
CA PRO A 53 -6.33 6.59 -7.40
C PRO A 53 -6.27 5.17 -6.81
N PRO A 54 -5.07 4.60 -6.60
CA PRO A 54 -4.92 3.38 -5.82
C PRO A 54 -5.54 3.53 -4.43
N GLN A 55 -6.15 2.47 -3.91
CA GLN A 55 -6.84 2.46 -2.62
C GLN A 55 -6.38 1.28 -1.77
N SER A 56 -6.24 1.50 -0.46
CA SER A 56 -5.87 0.48 0.52
C SER A 56 -4.59 -0.32 0.20
N MET A 57 -3.64 0.27 -0.52
CA MET A 57 -2.46 -0.46 -0.99
C MET A 57 -1.21 0.38 -1.14
N ILE A 58 -0.06 -0.27 -1.26
CA ILE A 58 1.20 0.35 -1.63
C ILE A 58 1.38 0.27 -3.13
N TRP A 59 1.51 1.43 -3.78
CA TRP A 59 1.78 1.54 -5.20
C TRP A 59 2.91 2.54 -5.46
N ALA A 60 3.86 2.16 -6.32
CA ALA A 60 5.00 3.01 -6.68
C ALA A 60 5.76 3.58 -5.46
N ALA A 61 5.93 2.74 -4.42
CA ALA A 61 6.53 3.05 -3.12
C ALA A 61 5.75 4.03 -2.24
N VAL A 62 4.50 4.34 -2.56
CA VAL A 62 3.61 5.19 -1.77
C VAL A 62 2.45 4.37 -1.25
N ALA A 63 2.12 4.54 0.03
CA ALA A 63 0.94 3.92 0.63
C ALA A 63 -0.29 4.79 0.37
N TYR A 64 -1.40 4.19 -0.03
CA TYR A 64 -2.67 4.87 -0.27
C TYR A 64 -3.75 4.34 0.66
N ARG A 65 -4.44 5.25 1.33
CA ARG A 65 -5.60 4.96 2.18
C ARG A 65 -6.78 4.45 1.36
N HIS A 66 -7.81 3.97 2.04
CA HIS A 66 -9.06 3.55 1.43
C HIS A 66 -9.72 4.64 0.56
N ASP A 67 -9.59 5.91 0.94
CA ASP A 67 -10.12 7.06 0.18
C ASP A 67 -9.23 7.48 -1.00
N GLY A 68 -8.12 6.79 -1.25
CA GLY A 68 -7.12 7.14 -2.27
C GLY A 68 -6.14 8.22 -1.82
N GLY A 69 -6.20 8.67 -0.56
CA GLY A 69 -5.27 9.63 0.00
C GLY A 69 -3.87 9.03 0.21
N ALA A 70 -2.85 9.65 -0.35
CA ALA A 70 -1.46 9.23 -0.18
C ALA A 70 -0.96 9.46 1.26
N ILE A 71 -0.26 8.48 1.81
CA ILE A 71 0.42 8.55 3.11
C ILE A 71 1.89 8.85 2.85
N LEU A 72 2.28 10.10 3.07
CA LEU A 72 3.60 10.60 2.65
C LEU A 72 4.68 10.47 3.72
N THR A 73 4.32 10.22 4.98
CA THR A 73 5.28 10.17 6.08
C THR A 73 5.25 8.82 6.81
N ARG A 74 6.42 8.40 7.32
CA ARG A 74 6.53 7.21 8.17
C ARG A 74 5.69 7.29 9.44
N ARG A 75 5.50 8.50 9.97
CA ARG A 75 4.66 8.75 11.15
C ARG A 75 3.20 8.45 10.83
N ASP A 76 2.71 8.97 9.71
CA ASP A 76 1.31 8.79 9.32
C ASP A 76 1.04 7.35 8.89
N LEU A 77 2.03 6.68 8.29
CA LEU A 77 1.94 5.24 7.97
C LEU A 77 1.87 4.39 9.24
N ARG A 78 2.71 4.67 10.24
CA ARG A 78 2.63 4.00 11.54
C ARG A 78 1.28 4.22 12.20
N ALA A 79 0.80 5.46 12.19
CA ALA A 79 -0.50 5.79 12.75
C ALA A 79 -1.64 5.09 12.01
N TYR A 80 -1.53 4.88 10.69
CA TYR A 80 -2.49 4.10 9.92
C TYR A 80 -2.56 2.66 10.41
N TYR A 81 -1.43 1.95 10.43
CA TYR A 81 -1.41 0.53 10.83
C TYR A 81 -1.86 0.33 12.27
N ASN A 82 -1.42 1.18 13.20
CA ASN A 82 -1.88 1.09 14.59
C ASN A 82 -3.42 1.20 14.72
N ARG A 83 -4.06 2.04 13.89
CA ARG A 83 -5.52 2.15 13.87
C ARG A 83 -6.17 0.92 13.25
N SER A 84 -5.66 0.43 12.13
CA SER A 84 -6.19 -0.77 11.47
C SER A 84 -6.06 -2.02 12.37
N GLU A 85 -4.96 -2.17 13.09
CA GLU A 85 -4.76 -3.24 14.07
C GLU A 85 -5.80 -3.18 15.18
N GLY A 86 -5.98 -2.01 15.81
CA GLY A 86 -7.01 -1.82 16.84
C GLY A 86 -8.43 -2.11 16.32
N GLN A 87 -8.74 -1.74 15.08
CA GLN A 87 -10.04 -2.05 14.47
C GLN A 87 -10.22 -3.55 14.23
N ARG A 88 -9.18 -4.25 13.77
CA ARG A 88 -9.21 -5.71 13.56
C ARG A 88 -9.43 -6.45 14.88
N GLU A 89 -8.76 -6.02 15.95
CA GLU A 89 -8.94 -6.57 17.30
C GLU A 89 -10.36 -6.33 17.82
N ALA A 90 -10.88 -5.11 17.68
CA ALA A 90 -12.25 -4.78 18.06
C ALA A 90 -13.27 -5.63 17.28
N ASN A 91 -13.12 -5.77 15.96
CA ASN A 91 -14.00 -6.57 15.13
C ASN A 91 -13.98 -8.07 15.51
N ARG A 92 -12.81 -8.61 15.88
CA ARG A 92 -12.70 -10.00 16.37
C ARG A 92 -13.41 -10.20 17.71
N GLY A 93 -13.33 -9.23 18.61
CA GLY A 93 -14.00 -9.29 19.91
C GLY A 93 -15.53 -9.20 19.84
N VAL A 94 -16.07 -8.59 18.79
CA VAL A 94 -17.53 -8.51 18.54
C VAL A 94 -18.09 -9.80 17.92
N ALA A 95 -17.25 -10.59 17.26
CA ALA A 95 -17.64 -11.85 16.62
C ALA A 95 -17.57 -13.08 17.55
N ALA A 96 -17.21 -12.89 18.82
CA ALA A 96 -17.09 -13.92 19.85
C ALA A 96 -18.23 -13.83 20.87
#